data_AF-A0A354P7V5-F1
#
_entry.id   AF-A0A354P7V5-F1
#
_cell.length_a   1.000
_cell.length_b   1.000
_cell.length_c   1.000
_cell.angle_alpha   90.00
_cell.angle_beta   90.00
_cell.angle_gamma   90.00
#
_symmetry.space_group_name_H-M   'P 1'
#
loop_
_entity.id
_entity.type
_entity.pdbx_description
1 polymer ?
#
loop_
_entity_poly.entity_id
_entity_poly.type
_entity_poly.pdbx_seq_one_letter_code
_entity_poly.pdbx_strand_id
1 'polypeptide(L)' 'EGIGIHWQRHLKPNAPRDSKRDEELLFSKNSLGHGSFSGCILFVDPERELVVVQVRKQSGLRSGDWSPKFFQTIADVLSE' A
#
# COMPACT_ATOMS: atom_id res chain seq x y z
N GLU A 1 13.90 -11.63 -0.52
CA GLU A 1 13.68 -10.16 -0.53
C GLU A 1 15.01 -9.48 -0.85
N GLY A 2 15.04 -8.53 -1.80
CA GLY A 2 16.23 -7.67 -2.01
C GLY A 2 16.41 -6.69 -0.86
N ILE A 3 17.54 -5.96 -0.81
CA ILE A 3 17.79 -4.96 0.24
C ILE A 3 16.64 -3.93 0.24
N GLY A 4 15.88 -3.88 1.34
CA GLY A 4 14.79 -2.92 1.55
C GLY A 4 13.45 -3.26 0.90
N ILE A 5 13.31 -4.39 0.20
CA ILE A 5 12.01 -4.85 -0.32
C ILE A 5 11.36 -5.75 0.72
N HIS A 6 10.09 -5.52 1.06
CA HIS A 6 9.34 -6.29 2.04
C HIS A 6 7.94 -6.60 1.53
N TRP A 7 7.29 -7.61 2.12
CA TRP A 7 5.85 -7.79 1.97
C TRP A 7 5.09 -6.55 2.48
N GLN A 8 4.20 -6.04 1.66
CA GLN A 8 3.42 -4.85 1.96
C GLN A 8 1.99 -5.23 2.31
N ARG A 9 1.57 -4.89 3.54
CA ARG A 9 0.24 -5.22 4.06
C ARG A 9 -0.59 -3.95 4.21
N HIS A 10 -1.33 -3.60 3.16
CA HIS A 10 -2.30 -2.52 3.23
C HIS A 10 -3.62 -3.08 3.78
N LEU A 11 -3.92 -2.76 5.03
CA LEU A 11 -5.17 -3.16 5.67
C LEU A 11 -6.33 -2.29 5.22
N LYS A 12 -7.53 -2.89 5.13
CA LYS A 12 -8.78 -2.14 5.00
C LYS A 12 -8.96 -1.20 6.20
N PRO A 13 -9.58 -0.01 6.03
CA PRO A 13 -9.70 1.01 7.09
C PRO A 13 -10.31 0.51 8.41
N ASN A 14 -11.19 -0.48 8.34
CA ASN A 14 -11.90 -1.03 9.51
C ASN A 14 -11.28 -2.35 10.03
N ALA A 15 -10.17 -2.80 9.45
CA ALA A 15 -9.50 -4.02 9.91
C ALA A 15 -8.75 -3.76 11.24
N PRO A 16 -8.64 -4.77 12.12
CA PRO A 16 -7.75 -4.71 13.27
C PRO A 16 -6.32 -4.37 12.83
N ARG A 17 -5.66 -3.45 13.56
CA ARG A 17 -4.32 -2.91 13.23
C ARG A 17 -3.28 -3.98 12.88
N ASP A 18 -3.33 -5.13 13.55
CA ASP A 18 -2.34 -6.20 13.43
C ASP A 18 -2.92 -7.45 12.75
N SER A 19 -3.99 -7.28 11.98
CA SER A 19 -4.59 -8.42 11.30
C SER A 19 -3.64 -9.10 10.32
N LYS A 20 -3.64 -10.43 10.41
CA LYS A 20 -2.94 -11.33 9.50
C LYS A 20 -3.86 -11.97 8.45
N ARG A 21 -5.16 -11.67 8.50
CA ARG A 21 -6.15 -12.28 7.62
C ARG A 21 -6.09 -11.69 6.22
N ASP A 22 -6.11 -12.54 5.21
CA ASP A 22 -5.97 -12.13 3.81
C ASP A 22 -7.20 -11.34 3.34
N GLU A 23 -8.40 -11.69 3.83
CA GLU A 23 -9.65 -10.98 3.49
C GLU A 23 -9.71 -9.54 4.04
N GLU A 24 -8.81 -9.17 4.94
CA GLU A 24 -8.71 -7.82 5.51
C GLU A 24 -7.70 -6.93 4.78
N LEU A 25 -7.01 -7.45 3.77
CA LEU A 25 -6.10 -6.69 2.93
C LEU A 25 -6.85 -5.97 1.80
N LEU A 26 -6.35 -4.78 1.44
CA LEU A 26 -6.79 -4.04 0.25
C LEU A 26 -6.28 -4.68 -1.05
N PHE A 27 -5.05 -5.21 -0.99
CA PHE A 27 -4.34 -5.81 -2.10
C PHE A 27 -4.06 -7.29 -1.85
N SER A 28 -3.50 -7.96 -2.85
CA SER A 28 -3.19 -9.40 -2.77
C SER A 28 -2.14 -9.69 -1.70
N LYS A 29 -2.22 -10.88 -1.09
CA LYS A 29 -1.32 -11.30 0.00
C LYS A 29 0.16 -11.30 -0.36
N ASN A 30 0.48 -11.44 -1.65
CA ASN A 30 1.84 -11.47 -2.18
C ASN A 30 2.29 -10.10 -2.72
N SER A 31 1.62 -9.02 -2.30
CA SER A 31 2.08 -7.67 -2.65
C SER A 31 3.38 -7.34 -1.94
N LEU A 32 4.33 -6.76 -2.67
CA LEU A 32 5.68 -6.47 -2.20
C LEU A 32 6.15 -5.09 -2.62
N GLY A 33 7.14 -4.55 -1.92
CA GLY A 33 7.63 -3.22 -2.24
C GLY A 33 8.56 -2.60 -1.20
N HIS A 34 8.89 -1.34 -1.42
CA HIS A 34 9.69 -0.53 -0.51
C HIS A 34 8.96 0.78 -0.20
N GLY A 35 8.81 1.09 1.08
CA GLY A 35 8.45 2.42 1.55
C GLY A 35 9.65 3.07 2.23
N SER A 36 10.11 4.19 1.69
CA SER A 36 11.16 4.99 2.32
C SER A 36 10.57 5.98 3.33
N PHE A 37 11.33 6.37 4.35
CA PHE A 37 10.97 7.49 5.24
C PHE A 37 10.81 8.82 4.47
N SER A 38 11.51 8.96 3.33
CA SER A 38 11.31 10.07 2.38
C SER A 38 9.91 10.08 1.74
N GLY A 39 9.15 9.00 1.91
CA GLY A 39 7.85 8.76 1.30
C GLY A 39 7.90 8.45 -0.19
N CYS A 40 9.07 8.04 -0.69
CA CYS A 40 9.14 7.29 -1.94
C CYS A 40 8.57 5.89 -1.70
N ILE A 41 7.64 5.48 -2.56
CA ILE A 41 6.98 4.18 -2.49
C ILE A 41 7.18 3.47 -3.83
N LEU A 42 7.64 2.23 -3.73
CA LEU A 42 7.48 1.21 -4.76
C LEU A 42 6.56 0.15 -4.17
N PHE A 43 5.45 -0.14 -4.84
CA PHE A 43 4.51 -1.17 -4.45
C PHE A 43 4.09 -1.96 -5.70
N VAL A 44 4.08 -3.28 -5.59
CA VAL A 44 3.77 -4.22 -6.67
C VAL A 44 2.79 -5.26 -6.14
N ASP A 45 1.67 -5.42 -6.82
CA ASP A 45 0.69 -6.49 -6.63
C ASP A 45 0.63 -7.29 -7.94
N PRO A 46 1.37 -8.41 -8.05
CA PRO A 46 1.45 -9.20 -9.27
C PRO A 46 0.11 -9.80 -9.69
N GLU A 47 -0.69 -10.26 -8.72
CA GLU A 47 -1.98 -10.88 -9.00
C GLU A 47 -3.00 -9.92 -9.61
N ARG A 48 -2.86 -8.62 -9.32
CA ARG A 48 -3.69 -7.56 -9.91
C ARG A 48 -3.01 -6.81 -11.05
N GLU A 49 -1.83 -7.27 -11.48
CA GLU A 49 -1.01 -6.60 -12.50
C GLU A 49 -0.78 -5.11 -12.20
N LEU A 50 -0.68 -4.76 -10.91
CA LEU A 50 -0.59 -3.39 -10.44
C LEU A 50 0.84 -3.04 -10.01
N VAL A 51 1.33 -1.90 -10.47
CA VAL A 51 2.53 -1.25 -9.97
C VAL A 51 2.20 0.18 -9.56
N VAL A 52 2.51 0.54 -8.32
CA VAL A 52 2.42 1.90 -7.81
C VAL A 52 3.83 2.42 -7.53
N VAL A 53 4.18 3.51 -8.20
CA VAL A 53 5.42 4.24 -7.95
C VAL A 53 5.06 5.66 -7.54
N GLN A 54 5.47 6.03 -6.34
CA GLN A 54 5.27 7.38 -5.81
C GLN A 54 6.61 7.98 -5.42
N VAL A 55 6.84 9.21 -5.86
CA VAL A 55 7.92 10.05 -5.36
C VAL A 55 7.29 11.36 -4.89
N ARG A 56 7.61 11.77 -3.66
CA ARG A 56 7.11 13.03 -3.10
C ARG A 56 8.27 13.91 -2.67
N LYS A 57 8.23 15.18 -3.09
CA LYS A 57 9.19 16.20 -2.65
C LYS A 57 8.82 16.79 -1.29
N GLN A 58 7.53 16.79 -0.95
CA GLN A 58 7.00 17.36 0.28
C GLN A 58 5.85 16.52 0.83
N SER A 59 5.64 16.60 2.15
CA SER A 59 4.48 16.06 2.84
C SER A 59 3.60 17.16 3.37
N GLY A 60 2.30 17.10 3.09
CA GLY A 60 1.33 17.92 3.83
C GLY A 60 1.14 17.41 5.26
N LEU A 61 0.64 18.28 6.14
CA LEU A 61 0.32 17.97 7.55
C LEU A 61 -0.63 16.76 7.71
N ARG A 62 -1.44 16.49 6.69
CA ARG A 62 -2.45 15.42 6.68
C ARG A 62 -2.02 14.19 5.90
N SER A 63 -0.72 13.98 5.67
CA SER A 63 -0.25 12.82 4.89
C SER A 63 -0.65 11.49 5.49
N GLY A 64 -0.75 11.40 6.83
CA GLY A 64 -1.23 10.21 7.53
C GLY A 64 -2.70 9.87 7.19
N ASP A 65 -3.52 10.88 6.90
CA ASP A 65 -4.92 10.69 6.49
C ASP A 65 -5.04 10.33 5.00
N TRP A 66 -4.23 10.99 4.17
CA TRP A 66 -4.36 10.91 2.71
C TRP A 66 -3.65 9.70 2.11
N SER A 67 -2.54 9.24 2.71
CA SER A 67 -1.82 8.07 2.21
C SER A 67 -2.69 6.80 2.22
N PRO A 68 -3.38 6.43 3.33
CA PRO A 68 -4.29 5.28 3.32
C PRO A 68 -5.44 5.44 2.33
N LYS A 69 -6.00 6.66 2.19
CA LYS A 69 -7.08 6.93 1.23
C LYS A 69 -6.63 6.75 -0.22
N PHE A 70 -5.40 7.14 -0.56
CA PHE A 70 -4.85 6.93 -1.89
C PHE A 70 -4.83 5.45 -2.27
N PHE A 71 -4.34 4.58 -1.39
CA PHE A 71 -4.34 3.14 -1.64
C PHE A 71 -5.75 2.53 -1.64
N GLN A 72 -6.66 3.02 -0.78
CA GLN A 72 -8.06 2.62 -0.81
C GLN A 72 -8.71 2.94 -2.15
N THR A 73 -8.54 4.16 -2.67
CA THR A 73 -9.11 4.56 -3.97
C THR A 73 -8.61 3.68 -5.11
N ILE A 74 -7.32 3.31 -5.11
CA ILE A 74 -6.79 2.37 -6.12
C ILE A 74 -7.47 1.01 -6.00
N ALA A 75 -7.58 0.47 -4.78
CA ALA A 75 -8.21 -0.82 -4.54
C ALA A 75 -9.70 -0.84 -4.95
N ASP A 76 -10.42 0.25 -4.71
CA ASP A 76 -11.83 0.40 -5.10
C ASP A 76 -11.98 0.36 -6.62
N VAL A 77 -11.20 1.15 -7.35
CA VAL A 77 -11.24 1.22 -8.83
C VAL A 77 -10.86 -0.11 -9.49
N LEU A 78 -9.95 -0.88 -8.90
CA LEU A 78 -9.58 -2.21 -9.42
C LEU A 78 -10.63 -3.30 -9.14
N SER A 79 -11.61 -3.02 -8.28
CA SER A 79 -12.66 -3.97 -7.91
C SER A 79 -13.97 -3.73 -8.68
N GLU A 80 -14.05 -2.68 -9.48
CA GLU A 80 -15.13 -2.38 -10.43
C GLU A 80 -14.96 -3.20 -11.73
#